data_AF-A0A286IF50-F1
#
_entry.id   AF-A0A286IF50-F1
#
_cell.length_a   1.000
_cell.length_b   1.000
_cell.length_c   1.000
_cell.angle_alpha   90.00
_cell.angle_beta   90.00
_cell.angle_gamma   90.00
#
_symmetry.space_group_name_H-M   'P 1'
#
loop_
_entity.id
_entity.type
_entity.pdbx_description
1 polymer ?
#
loop_
_entity_poly.entity_id
_entity_poly.type
_entity_poly.pdbx_seq_one_letter_code
_entity_poly.pdbx_strand_id
1 'polypeptide(L)'
;MTTSTVSEVPDSGRYAGRSHAEYKRALSHSRLVRVLKVLLPLSAALVVVAFVVVSLLDNLVPEGVGIDSVVVRDGKLVMQNPVMSGQSSDARPYTVRAVRAIQDLSAAHVIVLEDIVADLPAPNDSTAVLNAASGTFDRRAQTILFDKPLSVSTDDGMTVNLQNADVDMANGGLVSNAPVSISSGDASVVAQSMQMTDKGRVIIFQDQVRMTINPSALKPKDGAPN
;
A
#
# COMPACT_ATOMS: atom_id res chain seq x y z
N MET A 1 67.19 -95.88 3.29
CA MET A 1 66.52 -95.81 1.98
C MET A 1 66.40 -94.33 1.65
N THR A 2 67.39 -93.74 0.95
CA THR A 2 67.38 -93.51 -0.52
C THR A 2 66.20 -92.61 -0.91
N THR A 3 66.35 -91.39 -1.43
CA THR A 3 67.13 -91.02 -2.63
C THR A 3 67.32 -89.50 -2.79
N SER A 4 68.49 -89.13 -3.32
CA SER A 4 68.77 -88.16 -4.41
C SER A 4 68.25 -86.71 -4.31
N THR A 5 69.09 -85.68 -4.16
CA THR A 5 70.10 -85.10 -5.09
C THR A 5 69.50 -84.48 -6.37
N VAL A 6 69.82 -83.20 -6.61
CA VAL A 6 70.05 -82.47 -7.90
C VAL A 6 69.68 -81.00 -7.66
N SER A 7 70.65 -80.10 -7.44
CA SER A 7 71.58 -79.43 -8.35
C SER A 7 71.11 -78.02 -8.73
N GLU A 8 71.99 -77.11 -8.35
CA GLU A 8 72.11 -75.71 -8.68
C GLU A 8 72.40 -75.49 -10.17
N VAL A 9 71.76 -74.50 -10.78
CA VAL A 9 72.25 -73.76 -11.94
C VAL A 9 71.86 -72.29 -11.76
N PRO A 10 72.81 -71.34 -11.75
CA PRO A 10 72.53 -69.91 -11.71
C PRO A 10 72.24 -69.40 -13.13
N ASP A 11 70.99 -69.01 -13.40
CA ASP A 11 70.64 -68.41 -14.68
C ASP A 11 70.92 -66.90 -14.65
N SER A 12 72.10 -66.53 -15.14
CA SER A 12 72.51 -65.16 -15.38
C SER A 12 72.31 -64.83 -16.85
N GLY A 13 71.25 -64.07 -17.15
CA GLY A 13 71.08 -63.51 -18.48
C GLY A 13 69.64 -63.20 -18.85
N ARG A 14 69.21 -61.96 -18.55
CA ARG A 14 68.21 -61.18 -19.33
C ARG A 14 68.01 -59.78 -18.73
N TYR A 15 69.07 -58.97 -18.75
CA TYR A 15 68.94 -57.51 -18.70
C TYR A 15 68.87 -56.96 -20.13
N ALA A 16 67.73 -57.11 -20.80
CA ALA A 16 67.46 -56.43 -22.05
C ALA A 16 65.94 -56.30 -22.23
N GLY A 17 65.41 -55.07 -22.22
CA GLY A 17 64.03 -54.82 -22.67
C GLY A 17 63.18 -53.84 -21.86
N ARG A 18 63.72 -53.12 -20.87
CA ARG A 18 62.97 -52.10 -20.11
C ARG A 18 63.43 -50.69 -20.51
N SER A 19 62.92 -50.09 -21.60
CA SER A 19 63.26 -48.67 -21.86
C SER A 19 62.42 -47.85 -22.84
N HIS A 20 61.39 -48.34 -23.55
CA HIS A 20 60.74 -47.49 -24.57
C HIS A 20 59.23 -47.24 -24.38
N ALA A 21 58.50 -48.12 -23.68
CA ALA A 21 57.06 -47.93 -23.43
C ALA A 21 56.76 -47.09 -22.17
N GLU A 22 57.58 -47.20 -21.11
CA GLU A 22 57.36 -46.44 -19.86
C GLU A 22 57.81 -44.98 -19.95
N TYR A 23 58.81 -44.68 -20.78
CA TYR A 23 59.30 -43.31 -20.97
C TYR A 23 58.28 -42.41 -21.69
N LYS A 24 57.43 -42.97 -22.57
CA LYS A 24 56.36 -42.22 -23.26
C LYS A 24 55.16 -41.90 -22.35
N ARG A 25 54.91 -42.68 -21.29
CA ARG A 25 53.84 -42.43 -20.31
C ARG A 25 54.22 -41.36 -19.29
N ALA A 26 55.52 -41.15 -19.02
CA ALA A 26 56.01 -40.11 -18.12
C ALA A 26 55.98 -38.69 -18.74
N LEU A 27 56.13 -38.56 -20.06
CA LEU A 27 56.16 -37.26 -20.75
C LEU A 27 54.77 -36.66 -20.99
N SER A 28 53.73 -37.49 -21.13
CA SER A 28 52.34 -37.00 -21.32
C SER A 28 51.73 -36.41 -20.04
N HIS A 29 52.09 -36.95 -18.86
CA HIS A 29 51.67 -36.39 -17.58
C HIS A 29 52.33 -35.04 -17.28
N SER A 30 53.60 -34.85 -17.67
CA SER A 30 54.32 -33.59 -17.43
C SER A 30 53.76 -32.41 -18.26
N ARG A 31 53.28 -32.70 -19.48
CA ARG A 31 52.67 -31.67 -20.35
C ARG A 31 51.28 -31.26 -19.87
N LEU A 32 50.44 -32.21 -19.45
CA LEU A 32 49.11 -31.90 -18.91
C LEU A 32 49.19 -31.06 -17.63
N VAL A 33 50.12 -31.35 -16.72
CA VAL A 33 50.30 -30.56 -15.50
C VAL A 33 50.82 -29.15 -15.80
N ARG A 34 51.71 -29.00 -16.81
CA ARG A 34 52.21 -27.69 -17.22
C ARG A 34 51.14 -26.83 -17.90
N VAL A 35 50.23 -27.44 -18.66
CA VAL A 35 49.06 -26.75 -19.24
C VAL A 35 48.07 -26.36 -18.14
N LEU A 36 47.71 -27.26 -17.22
CA LEU A 36 46.79 -26.94 -16.12
C LEU A 36 47.33 -25.84 -15.20
N LYS A 37 48.65 -25.77 -14.98
CA LYS A 37 49.29 -24.70 -14.19
C LYS A 37 49.10 -23.30 -14.78
N VAL A 38 48.88 -23.19 -16.09
CA VAL A 38 48.64 -21.90 -16.77
C VAL A 38 47.15 -21.69 -17.02
N LEU A 39 46.43 -22.73 -17.41
CA LEU A 39 45.01 -22.65 -17.77
C LEU A 39 44.13 -22.32 -16.55
N LEU A 40 44.48 -22.84 -15.37
CA LEU A 40 43.69 -22.66 -14.15
C LEU A 40 43.75 -21.22 -13.59
N PRO A 41 44.92 -20.56 -13.45
CA PRO A 41 44.93 -19.14 -13.09
C PRO A 41 44.32 -18.26 -14.19
N LEU A 42 44.46 -18.64 -15.46
CA LEU A 42 43.87 -17.88 -16.57
C LEU A 42 42.34 -17.96 -16.59
N SER A 43 41.75 -19.13 -16.32
CA SER A 43 40.30 -19.27 -16.21
C SER A 43 39.75 -18.55 -14.98
N ALA A 44 40.44 -18.60 -13.85
CA ALA A 44 40.07 -17.83 -12.66
C ALA A 44 40.08 -16.31 -12.95
N ALA A 45 41.12 -15.81 -13.60
CA ALA A 45 41.20 -14.41 -14.02
C ALA A 45 40.05 -14.04 -14.98
N LEU A 46 39.72 -14.92 -15.93
CA LEU A 46 38.63 -14.70 -16.88
C LEU A 46 37.27 -14.63 -16.17
N VAL A 47 37.01 -15.48 -15.18
CA VAL A 47 35.78 -15.43 -14.37
C VAL A 47 35.69 -14.13 -13.58
N VAL A 48 36.79 -13.66 -12.98
CA VAL A 48 36.82 -12.39 -12.24
C VAL A 48 36.55 -11.21 -13.19
N VAL A 49 37.20 -11.18 -14.35
CA VAL A 49 36.96 -10.14 -15.37
C VAL A 49 35.52 -10.16 -15.85
N ALA A 50 34.95 -11.34 -16.13
CA ALA A 50 33.56 -11.47 -16.55
C ALA A 50 32.59 -10.96 -15.46
N PHE A 51 32.84 -11.29 -14.19
CA PHE A 51 32.04 -10.80 -13.06
C PHE A 51 32.07 -9.26 -12.96
N VAL A 52 33.26 -8.65 -13.08
CA VAL A 52 33.41 -7.19 -13.04
C VAL A 52 32.70 -6.53 -14.24
N VAL A 53 32.84 -7.09 -15.44
CA VAL A 53 32.18 -6.56 -16.64
C VAL A 53 30.66 -6.62 -16.53
N VAL A 54 30.10 -7.75 -16.08
CA VAL A 54 28.65 -7.89 -15.86
C VAL A 54 28.17 -6.93 -14.78
N SER A 55 28.89 -6.83 -13.65
CA SER A 55 28.53 -5.93 -12.56
C SER A 55 28.56 -4.45 -12.94
N LEU A 56 29.48 -4.04 -13.83
CA LEU A 56 29.52 -2.66 -14.33
C LEU A 56 28.44 -2.37 -15.39
N LEU A 57 28.07 -3.38 -16.19
CA LEU A 57 26.97 -3.27 -17.15
C LEU A 57 25.60 -3.22 -16.44
N ASP A 58 25.39 -4.00 -15.39
CA ASP A 58 24.17 -3.99 -14.58
C ASP A 58 23.95 -2.63 -13.88
N ASN A 59 25.02 -1.91 -13.53
CA ASN A 59 24.93 -0.56 -12.96
C ASN A 59 24.57 0.54 -13.98
N LEU A 60 24.52 0.22 -15.29
CA LEU A 60 24.23 1.18 -16.36
C LEU A 60 22.87 0.95 -17.03
N VAL A 61 22.15 -0.12 -16.67
CA VAL A 61 20.80 -0.43 -17.18
C VAL A 61 19.77 -0.01 -16.12
N PRO A 62 18.85 0.94 -16.42
CA PRO A 62 17.75 1.25 -15.52
C PRO A 62 16.92 -0.01 -15.29
N GLU A 63 16.61 -0.28 -14.02
CA GLU A 63 15.72 -1.34 -13.52
C GLU A 63 14.66 -1.76 -14.54
N GLY A 64 14.78 -2.97 -15.12
CA GLY A 64 13.81 -3.35 -16.16
C GLY A 64 13.90 -4.73 -16.79
N VAL A 65 14.70 -5.68 -16.28
CA VAL A 65 14.71 -7.04 -16.83
C VAL A 65 14.66 -8.07 -15.71
N GLY A 66 13.46 -8.25 -15.17
CA GLY A 66 13.13 -9.35 -14.26
C GLY A 66 12.98 -10.66 -15.04
N ILE A 67 13.82 -11.64 -14.72
CA ILE A 67 13.58 -13.05 -15.05
C ILE A 67 12.53 -13.56 -14.06
N ASP A 68 11.41 -13.99 -14.64
CA ASP A 68 10.42 -14.95 -14.15
C ASP A 68 9.95 -14.79 -12.69
N SER A 69 8.65 -14.50 -12.53
CA SER A 69 7.82 -14.58 -11.31
C SER A 69 7.48 -13.32 -10.50
N VAL A 70 7.20 -12.18 -11.14
CA VAL A 70 6.25 -11.22 -10.54
C VAL A 70 5.22 -10.77 -11.57
N VAL A 71 4.13 -11.53 -11.65
CA VAL A 71 2.85 -10.95 -12.05
C VAL A 71 2.48 -9.97 -10.94
N VAL A 72 2.81 -8.69 -11.12
CA VAL A 72 2.22 -7.62 -10.29
C VAL A 72 0.74 -7.65 -10.60
N ARG A 73 -0.02 -8.31 -9.73
CA ARG A 73 -1.48 -8.39 -9.80
C ARG A 73 -2.02 -7.02 -9.42
N ASP A 74 -2.11 -6.11 -10.39
CA ASP A 74 -2.90 -4.87 -10.45
C ASP A 74 -2.89 -3.94 -9.23
N GLY A 75 -1.95 -4.10 -8.29
CA GLY A 75 -1.64 -3.15 -7.22
C GLY A 75 -2.80 -2.64 -6.37
N LYS A 76 -4.00 -3.22 -6.39
CA LYS A 76 -5.18 -2.69 -5.68
C LYS A 76 -5.65 -3.65 -4.60
N LEU A 77 -5.71 -3.13 -3.37
CA LEU A 77 -6.32 -3.80 -2.23
C LEU A 77 -7.81 -3.46 -2.18
N VAL A 78 -8.66 -4.48 -2.24
CA VAL A 78 -10.12 -4.33 -2.11
C VAL A 78 -10.56 -4.95 -0.79
N MET A 79 -11.21 -4.17 0.06
CA MET A 79 -11.72 -4.58 1.36
C MET A 79 -13.25 -4.62 1.32
N GLN A 80 -13.86 -5.67 1.85
CA GLN A 80 -15.32 -5.77 2.02
C GLN A 80 -15.72 -5.40 3.45
N ASN A 81 -16.82 -4.65 3.59
CA ASN A 81 -17.31 -4.15 4.87
C ASN A 81 -16.23 -3.52 5.75
N PRO A 82 -15.37 -2.62 5.22
CA PRO A 82 -14.38 -1.93 6.03
C PRO A 82 -15.06 -1.09 7.12
N VAL A 83 -14.45 -1.10 8.31
CA VAL A 83 -14.85 -0.25 9.43
C VAL A 83 -13.63 0.53 9.88
N MET A 84 -13.80 1.84 10.02
CA MET A 84 -12.80 2.76 10.52
C MET A 84 -13.37 3.47 11.74
N SER A 85 -12.59 3.55 12.81
CA SER A 85 -12.93 4.35 13.98
C SER A 85 -11.83 5.38 14.22
N GLY A 86 -12.23 6.50 14.80
CA GLY A 86 -11.32 7.58 15.13
C GLY A 86 -11.89 8.47 16.21
N GLN A 87 -11.20 9.57 16.46
CA GLN A 87 -11.65 10.62 17.35
C GLN A 87 -11.63 11.94 16.60
N SER A 88 -12.70 12.71 16.75
CA SER A 88 -12.76 14.08 16.31
C SER A 88 -11.74 14.91 17.09
N SER A 89 -11.46 16.12 16.60
CA SER A 89 -10.55 17.08 17.24
C SER A 89 -10.98 17.52 18.65
N ASP A 90 -12.20 17.19 19.07
CA ASP A 90 -12.72 17.37 20.43
C ASP A 90 -12.69 16.07 21.26
N ALA A 91 -11.90 15.07 20.85
CA ALA A 91 -11.80 13.74 21.47
C ALA A 91 -13.11 12.92 21.50
N ARG A 92 -14.13 13.32 20.74
CA ARG A 92 -15.37 12.55 20.59
C ARG A 92 -15.18 11.43 19.56
N PRO A 93 -15.53 10.17 19.85
CA PRO A 93 -15.36 9.07 18.91
C PRO A 93 -16.27 9.23 17.68
N TYR A 94 -15.79 8.76 16.53
CA TYR A 94 -16.61 8.60 15.33
C TYR A 94 -16.32 7.24 14.69
N THR A 95 -17.28 6.75 13.90
CA THR A 95 -17.13 5.50 13.13
C THR A 95 -17.55 5.73 11.69
N VAL A 96 -16.77 5.21 10.75
CA VAL A 96 -17.07 5.19 9.32
C VAL A 96 -17.13 3.74 8.87
N ARG A 97 -18.20 3.38 8.18
CA ARG A 97 -18.42 2.06 7.60
C ARG A 97 -18.67 2.23 6.11
N ALA A 98 -18.25 1.26 5.31
CA ALA A 98 -18.56 1.23 3.89
C ALA A 98 -18.86 -0.21 3.47
N VAL A 99 -19.52 -0.40 2.32
CA VAL A 99 -19.67 -1.74 1.74
C VAL A 99 -18.34 -2.21 1.14
N ARG A 100 -17.59 -1.29 0.53
CA ARG A 100 -16.31 -1.58 -0.10
C ARG A 100 -15.32 -0.42 0.08
N ALA A 101 -14.05 -0.77 0.29
CA ALA A 101 -12.93 0.16 0.17
C ALA A 101 -11.93 -0.35 -0.86
N ILE A 102 -11.43 0.54 -1.69
CA ILE A 102 -10.42 0.25 -2.71
C ILE A 102 -9.23 1.16 -2.45
N GLN A 103 -8.08 0.55 -2.19
CA GLN A 103 -6.83 1.25 -1.97
C GLN A 103 -5.83 0.84 -3.05
N ASP A 104 -5.28 1.82 -3.76
CA ASP A 104 -4.20 1.57 -4.70
C ASP A 104 -2.86 1.53 -3.94
N LEU A 105 -2.10 0.46 -4.08
CA LEU A 105 -0.81 0.28 -3.41
C LEU A 105 0.27 1.21 -3.99
N SER A 106 0.11 1.70 -5.23
CA SER A 106 0.97 2.77 -5.77
C SER A 106 0.71 4.12 -5.12
N ALA A 107 -0.54 4.35 -4.66
CA ALA A 107 -0.99 5.55 -3.97
C ALA A 107 -1.65 5.19 -2.62
N ALA A 108 -0.92 4.48 -1.76
CA ALA A 108 -1.46 3.86 -0.53
C ALA A 108 -2.04 4.85 0.51
N HIS A 109 -2.00 6.16 0.27
CA HIS A 109 -2.66 7.16 1.10
C HIS A 109 -4.10 7.45 0.67
N VAL A 110 -4.48 7.11 -0.57
CA VAL A 110 -5.81 7.32 -1.12
C VAL A 110 -6.65 6.05 -0.99
N ILE A 111 -7.83 6.19 -0.42
CA ILE A 111 -8.79 5.11 -0.21
C ILE A 111 -10.13 5.55 -0.77
N VAL A 112 -10.62 4.86 -1.78
CA VAL A 112 -11.96 5.08 -2.34
C VAL A 112 -12.94 4.21 -1.57
N LEU A 113 -13.98 4.83 -1.04
CA LEU A 113 -15.04 4.20 -0.26
C LEU A 113 -16.34 4.20 -1.07
N GLU A 114 -17.13 3.15 -0.93
CA GLU A 114 -18.43 2.98 -1.59
C GLU A 114 -19.51 2.60 -0.57
N ASP A 115 -20.68 3.21 -0.71
CA ASP A 115 -21.83 3.07 0.19
C ASP A 115 -21.43 3.28 1.65
N ILE A 116 -21.15 4.53 1.96
CA ILE A 116 -20.60 4.98 3.24
C ILE A 116 -21.73 5.30 4.20
N VAL A 117 -21.59 4.79 5.43
CA VAL A 117 -22.39 5.19 6.59
C VAL A 117 -21.42 5.62 7.69
N ALA A 118 -21.57 6.84 8.20
CA ALA A 118 -20.72 7.33 9.28
C ALA A 118 -21.54 7.84 10.47
N ASP A 119 -21.17 7.41 11.66
CA ASP A 119 -21.68 7.89 12.93
C ASP A 119 -20.75 8.98 13.44
N LEU A 120 -21.27 10.22 13.48
CA LEU A 120 -20.53 11.42 13.82
C LEU A 120 -21.10 12.05 15.10
N PRO A 121 -20.25 12.59 15.98
CA PRO A 121 -20.72 13.26 17.17
C PRO A 121 -21.27 14.66 16.81
N ALA A 122 -22.50 14.93 17.24
CA ALA A 122 -23.20 16.20 17.02
C ALA A 122 -23.28 17.03 18.32
N PRO A 123 -23.74 18.31 18.25
CA PRO A 123 -23.99 19.11 19.45
C PRO A 123 -25.03 18.46 20.39
N ASN A 124 -25.06 18.88 21.66
CA ASN A 124 -26.03 18.40 22.67
C ASN A 124 -25.98 16.89 22.96
N ASP A 125 -24.81 16.26 22.81
CA ASP A 125 -24.60 14.82 23.03
C ASP A 125 -25.42 13.92 22.07
N SER A 126 -25.81 14.49 20.94
CA SER A 126 -26.53 13.83 19.86
C SER A 126 -25.57 13.10 18.91
N THR A 127 -26.10 12.10 18.19
CA THR A 127 -25.38 11.44 17.08
C THR A 127 -25.99 11.82 15.74
N ALA A 128 -25.12 12.22 14.81
CA ALA A 128 -25.46 12.42 13.41
C ALA A 128 -25.02 11.21 12.58
N VAL A 129 -25.90 10.76 11.68
CA VAL A 129 -25.65 9.68 10.73
C VAL A 129 -25.48 10.29 9.34
N LEU A 130 -24.30 10.12 8.76
CA LEU A 130 -24.00 10.51 7.38
C LEU A 130 -24.16 9.30 6.47
N ASN A 131 -24.82 9.49 5.33
CA ASN A 131 -24.95 8.51 4.25
C ASN A 131 -24.43 9.11 2.95
N ALA A 132 -23.51 8.41 2.28
CA ALA A 132 -22.95 8.85 1.00
C ALA A 132 -22.72 7.65 0.07
N ALA A 133 -22.97 7.82 -1.23
CA ALA A 133 -22.76 6.74 -2.20
C ALA A 133 -21.27 6.44 -2.45
N SER A 134 -20.41 7.45 -2.39
CA SER A 134 -18.97 7.28 -2.53
C SER A 134 -18.23 8.44 -1.89
N GLY A 135 -16.97 8.21 -1.55
CA GLY A 135 -16.08 9.22 -0.99
C GLY A 135 -14.62 8.78 -1.15
N THR A 136 -13.73 9.75 -1.38
CA THR A 136 -12.29 9.51 -1.50
C THR A 136 -11.61 10.07 -0.26
N PHE A 137 -11.02 9.19 0.55
CA PHE A 137 -10.26 9.55 1.73
C PHE A 137 -8.77 9.64 1.41
N ASP A 138 -8.16 10.79 1.69
CA ASP A 138 -6.72 10.96 1.69
C ASP A 138 -6.20 10.95 3.14
N ARG A 139 -5.49 9.88 3.49
CA ARG A 139 -4.94 9.69 4.84
C ARG A 139 -3.83 10.68 5.19
N ARG A 140 -3.08 11.20 4.20
CA ARG A 140 -1.99 12.16 4.45
C ARG A 140 -2.53 13.57 4.67
N ALA A 141 -3.48 13.98 3.83
CA ALA A 141 -4.15 15.27 3.97
C ALA A 141 -5.20 15.26 5.10
N GLN A 142 -5.64 14.08 5.53
CA GLN A 142 -6.75 13.89 6.46
C GLN A 142 -8.05 14.53 5.94
N THR A 143 -8.28 14.42 4.63
CA THR A 143 -9.46 14.96 3.96
C THR A 143 -10.30 13.85 3.35
N ILE A 144 -11.63 14.06 3.31
CA ILE A 144 -12.55 13.21 2.56
C ILE A 144 -13.29 14.06 1.54
N LEU A 145 -13.19 13.68 0.28
CA LEU A 145 -13.95 14.28 -0.82
C LEU A 145 -15.16 13.42 -1.16
N PHE A 146 -16.34 14.02 -1.16
CA PHE A 146 -17.59 13.46 -1.64
C PHE A 146 -17.97 14.16 -2.93
N ASP A 147 -17.94 13.45 -4.05
CA ASP A 147 -18.26 13.92 -5.40
C ASP A 147 -19.72 13.66 -5.81
N LYS A 148 -20.45 12.92 -4.98
CA LYS A 148 -21.85 12.53 -5.17
C LYS A 148 -22.72 13.07 -4.05
N PRO A 149 -24.05 13.10 -4.25
CA PRO A 149 -24.99 13.52 -3.22
C PRO A 149 -24.84 12.70 -1.95
N LEU A 150 -24.92 13.40 -0.82
CA LEU A 150 -24.86 12.83 0.52
C LEU A 150 -25.92 13.47 1.41
N SER A 151 -26.33 12.72 2.44
CA SER A 151 -27.25 13.20 3.46
C SER A 151 -26.67 13.00 4.85
N VAL A 152 -27.02 13.89 5.76
CA VAL A 152 -26.71 13.78 7.19
C VAL A 152 -28.01 13.96 7.96
N SER A 153 -28.31 13.04 8.87
CA SER A 153 -29.50 13.11 9.72
C SER A 153 -29.10 12.99 11.18
N THR A 154 -29.71 13.79 12.04
CA THR A 154 -29.46 13.80 13.48
C THR A 154 -30.68 13.20 14.21
N ASP A 155 -30.47 12.63 15.39
CA ASP A 155 -31.55 12.04 16.21
C ASP A 155 -32.65 13.05 16.63
N ASP A 156 -32.31 14.34 16.68
CA ASP A 156 -33.23 15.45 16.96
C ASP A 156 -34.14 15.84 15.78
N GLY A 157 -34.01 15.14 14.65
CA GLY A 157 -34.82 15.34 13.44
C GLY A 157 -34.24 16.35 12.44
N MET A 158 -33.03 16.87 12.67
CA MET A 158 -32.33 17.68 11.67
C MET A 158 -31.87 16.81 10.49
N THR A 159 -32.07 17.30 9.25
CA THR A 159 -31.59 16.68 8.02
C THR A 159 -30.83 17.69 7.17
N VAL A 160 -29.69 17.29 6.66
CA VAL A 160 -28.83 18.05 5.75
C VAL A 160 -28.66 17.24 4.48
N ASN A 161 -28.87 17.85 3.32
CA ASN A 161 -28.57 17.25 2.02
C ASN A 161 -27.57 18.13 1.28
N LEU A 162 -26.54 17.51 0.75
CA LEU A 162 -25.43 18.13 0.04
C LEU A 162 -25.26 17.41 -1.30
N GLN A 163 -24.94 18.13 -2.36
CA GLN A 163 -24.62 17.51 -3.65
C GLN A 163 -23.15 17.05 -3.73
N ASN A 164 -22.29 17.70 -2.96
CA ASN A 164 -20.89 17.35 -2.77
C ASN A 164 -20.39 17.91 -1.44
N ALA A 165 -19.23 17.46 -0.99
CA ALA A 165 -18.55 18.03 0.17
C ALA A 165 -17.06 17.70 0.15
N ASP A 166 -16.23 18.66 0.50
CA ASP A 166 -14.83 18.46 0.88
C ASP A 166 -14.72 18.65 2.39
N VAL A 167 -14.29 17.60 3.09
CA VAL A 167 -14.23 17.55 4.55
C VAL A 167 -12.79 17.49 5.00
N ASP A 168 -12.37 18.46 5.79
CA ASP A 168 -11.08 18.48 6.48
C ASP A 168 -11.26 17.92 7.89
N MET A 169 -10.85 16.66 8.09
CA MET A 169 -10.99 15.97 9.38
C MET A 169 -9.98 16.47 10.42
N ALA A 170 -8.84 17.02 9.97
CA ALA A 170 -7.81 17.54 10.88
C ALA A 170 -8.25 18.84 11.54
N ASN A 171 -8.79 19.77 10.74
CA ASN A 171 -9.24 21.09 11.21
C ASN A 171 -10.74 21.12 11.57
N GLY A 172 -11.49 20.06 11.25
CA GLY A 172 -12.94 20.00 11.47
C GLY A 172 -13.71 20.96 10.56
N GLY A 173 -13.23 21.13 9.32
CA GLY A 173 -13.83 22.01 8.31
C GLY A 173 -14.63 21.23 7.28
N LEU A 174 -15.57 21.92 6.62
CA LEU A 174 -16.29 21.38 5.47
C LEU A 174 -16.54 22.50 4.46
N VAL A 175 -16.35 22.21 3.18
CA VAL A 175 -16.72 23.10 2.08
C VAL A 175 -17.60 22.34 1.09
N SER A 176 -18.72 22.94 0.71
CA SER A 176 -19.57 22.47 -0.37
C SER A 176 -19.79 23.62 -1.34
N ASN A 177 -19.37 23.43 -2.60
CA ASN A 177 -19.51 24.41 -3.67
C ASN A 177 -20.73 24.11 -4.58
N ALA A 178 -21.65 23.28 -4.09
CA ALA A 178 -22.88 22.90 -4.77
C ALA A 178 -24.09 23.11 -3.85
N PRO A 179 -25.33 23.08 -4.40
CA PRO A 179 -26.52 23.37 -3.63
C PRO A 179 -26.65 22.53 -2.37
N VAL A 180 -27.02 23.21 -1.28
CA VAL A 180 -27.21 22.62 0.04
C VAL A 180 -28.64 22.88 0.52
N SER A 181 -29.21 21.93 1.24
CA SER A 181 -30.48 22.10 1.94
C SER A 181 -30.38 21.56 3.35
N ILE A 182 -30.82 22.34 4.33
CA ILE A 182 -30.92 21.95 5.72
C ILE A 182 -32.37 22.12 6.15
N SER A 183 -32.89 21.15 6.87
CA SER A 183 -34.22 21.22 7.47
C SER A 183 -34.16 20.69 8.89
N SER A 184 -34.76 21.42 9.82
CA SER A 184 -35.16 20.95 11.14
C SER A 184 -36.68 21.09 11.26
N GLY A 185 -37.27 20.66 12.39
CA GLY A 185 -38.71 20.83 12.61
C GLY A 185 -39.17 22.29 12.62
N ASP A 186 -38.26 23.21 12.97
CA ASP A 186 -38.57 24.62 13.20
C ASP A 186 -38.09 25.56 12.09
N ALA A 187 -37.11 25.15 11.28
CA ALA A 187 -36.56 25.98 10.24
C ALA A 187 -35.98 25.17 9.07
N SER A 188 -35.88 25.79 7.90
CA SER A 188 -35.15 25.25 6.76
C SER A 188 -34.31 26.33 6.07
N VAL A 189 -33.18 25.92 5.52
CA VAL A 189 -32.23 26.78 4.80
C VAL A 189 -31.87 26.10 3.49
N VAL A 190 -31.87 26.86 2.40
CA VAL A 190 -31.39 26.43 1.08
C VAL A 190 -30.39 27.48 0.58
N ALA A 191 -29.25 27.03 0.07
CA ALA A 191 -28.20 27.89 -0.47
C ALA A 191 -27.44 27.20 -1.62
N GLN A 192 -26.64 27.93 -2.38
CA GLN A 192 -25.85 27.36 -3.48
C GLN A 192 -24.48 26.85 -3.03
N SER A 193 -24.00 27.29 -1.87
CA SER A 193 -22.77 26.78 -1.26
C SER A 193 -22.82 26.91 0.26
N MET A 194 -21.97 26.12 0.91
CA MET A 194 -21.83 26.09 2.36
C MET A 194 -20.37 25.95 2.75
N GLN A 195 -19.99 26.65 3.80
CA GLN A 195 -18.71 26.47 4.46
C GLN A 195 -18.91 26.31 5.96
N MET A 196 -18.23 25.34 6.54
CA MET A 196 -18.21 25.07 7.96
C MET A 196 -16.77 25.22 8.46
N THR A 197 -16.60 25.99 9.52
CA THR A 197 -15.30 26.27 10.15
C THR A 197 -15.40 26.13 11.67
N ASP A 198 -14.24 26.13 12.34
CA ASP A 198 -14.15 26.02 13.80
C ASP A 198 -14.94 24.81 14.34
N LYS A 199 -14.66 23.65 13.73
CA LYS A 199 -15.22 22.34 14.16
C LYS A 199 -16.74 22.29 14.18
N GLY A 200 -17.39 23.04 13.30
CA GLY A 200 -18.85 23.10 13.22
C GLY A 200 -19.50 24.24 13.99
N ARG A 201 -18.72 25.09 14.69
CA ARG A 201 -19.27 26.23 15.42
C ARG A 201 -19.76 27.34 14.50
N VAL A 202 -19.11 27.52 13.35
CA VAL A 202 -19.46 28.56 12.39
C VAL A 202 -19.83 27.91 11.06
N ILE A 203 -21.07 28.13 10.64
CA ILE A 203 -21.61 27.67 9.36
C ILE A 203 -22.01 28.90 8.55
N ILE A 204 -21.48 29.00 7.34
CA ILE A 204 -21.68 30.11 6.42
C ILE A 204 -22.37 29.56 5.18
N PHE A 205 -23.52 30.12 4.85
CA PHE A 205 -24.23 29.86 3.60
C PHE A 205 -23.99 31.02 2.64
N GLN A 206 -23.71 30.73 1.38
CA GLN A 206 -23.47 31.75 0.37
C GLN A 206 -24.34 31.50 -0.85
N ASP A 207 -24.63 32.58 -1.58
CA ASP A 207 -25.35 32.63 -2.84
C ASP A 207 -26.80 32.10 -2.80
N GLN A 208 -27.75 32.99 -3.11
CA GLN A 208 -29.19 32.69 -3.16
C GLN A 208 -29.74 32.00 -1.89
N VAL A 209 -29.25 32.44 -0.72
CA VAL A 209 -29.67 31.89 0.57
C VAL A 209 -31.15 32.20 0.82
N ARG A 210 -31.93 31.16 1.08
CA ARG A 210 -33.35 31.25 1.46
C ARG A 210 -33.54 30.52 2.78
N MET A 211 -34.09 31.22 3.76
CA MET A 211 -34.41 30.66 5.07
C MET A 211 -35.91 30.74 5.31
N THR A 212 -36.50 29.65 5.78
CA THR A 212 -37.90 29.59 6.24
C THR A 212 -37.88 29.22 7.71
N ILE A 213 -38.62 29.95 8.54
CA ILE A 213 -38.70 29.68 9.98
C ILE A 213 -40.17 29.55 10.36
N ASN A 214 -40.50 28.54 11.15
CA ASN A 214 -41.81 28.40 11.75
C ASN A 214 -41.96 29.44 12.89
N PRO A 215 -42.94 30.34 12.84
CA PRO A 215 -43.13 31.36 13.88
C PRO A 215 -43.33 30.80 15.29
N SER A 216 -43.80 29.56 15.46
CA SER A 216 -43.94 28.94 16.78
C SER A 216 -42.61 28.70 17.48
N ALA A 217 -41.51 28.53 16.72
CA ALA A 217 -40.17 28.32 17.24
C ALA A 217 -39.53 29.60 17.80
N LEU A 218 -40.05 30.78 17.41
CA LEU A 218 -39.53 32.08 17.84
C LEU A 218 -40.17 32.57 19.15
N LYS A 219 -41.15 31.86 19.71
CA LYS A 219 -41.75 32.23 20.99
C LYS A 219 -40.77 31.90 22.12
N PRO A 220 -40.35 32.89 22.93
CA PRO A 220 -39.61 32.61 24.15
C PRO A 220 -40.42 31.65 25.03
N LYS A 221 -39.75 30.70 25.70
CA LYS A 221 -40.32 29.92 26.80
C LYS A 221 -40.55 30.85 28.01
N ASP A 222 -41.48 31.79 27.90
CA ASP A 222 -41.93 32.61 29.02
C ASP A 222 -42.82 31.76 29.91
N GLY A 223 -42.25 31.21 30.98
CA GLY A 223 -43.00 30.38 31.92
C GLY A 223 -42.21 29.71 33.05
N ALA A 224 -41.04 30.22 33.44
CA ALA A 224 -40.43 29.83 34.72
C ALA A 224 -40.78 30.89 35.78
N PRO A 225 -41.70 30.63 36.71
CA PRO A 225 -41.81 31.45 37.93
C PRO A 225 -40.57 31.20 38.79
N ASN A 226 -40.03 32.29 39.34
CA ASN A 226 -38.92 32.32 40.30
C ASN A 226 -39.14 31.39 41.50
#